data_AF-A0A3D4NE91-F1
#
_entry.id   AF-A0A3D4NE91-F1
#
_cell.length_a   1.000
_cell.length_b   1.000
_cell.length_c   1.000
_cell.angle_alpha   90.00
_cell.angle_beta   90.00
_cell.angle_gamma   90.00
#
_symmetry.space_group_name_H-M   'P 1'
#
loop_
_entity.id
_entity.type
_entity.pdbx_description
1 polymer ?
#
loop_
_entity_poly.entity_id
_entity_poly.type
_entity_poly.pdbx_seq_one_letter_code
_entity_poly.pdbx_strand_id
1 'polypeptide(L)'
;MKQVMISIIIMVFMITACSPQTATPTQGLELIPSVELTELIPTLASTPTLSPTVAETEVVTPETNLDIPVDYSAAIYLDDRSTPATLLYSLANAINRHEFIRAYSYWSSPMDYLGILDAFTNNYANTSSVEVNIGDILSEGAAGSIYYSAPVIFTFTNSDTTIYRLSSCFLFRFPQPANFGEPPIDLLHISKGGLNSVPADINDSDAMSSACNGTDYGTVAAGNPPESHNLENLVNQNPDNYIDNRSGAVEVVSSLFNAINRKEYVRAFSYWQDPAAVGNYADYAAGFADTDLITATFGTVISDAGAGQYYYQVPVTQTVQTMSGTTKIFVGCYTLHLANPGMQATMPFEPLGITSGKFALVANDLDTTGLMERACN
;
A
#
# COMPACT_ATOMS: atom_id res chain seq x y z
N MET A 1 57.95 -37.21 -8.08
CA MET A 1 57.33 -38.50 -7.68
C MET A 1 55.82 -38.26 -7.62
N LYS A 2 55.06 -38.69 -8.65
CA LYS A 2 54.10 -39.84 -8.65
C LYS A 2 52.95 -39.61 -7.63
N GLN A 3 51.64 -39.58 -7.94
CA GLN A 3 50.71 -39.99 -9.03
C GLN A 3 49.48 -39.03 -8.94
N VAL A 4 48.72 -38.58 -9.95
CA VAL A 4 47.96 -39.16 -11.08
C VAL A 4 46.84 -40.18 -10.72
N MET A 5 45.60 -39.69 -10.71
CA MET A 5 44.34 -40.34 -11.12
C MET A 5 43.43 -39.19 -11.59
N ILE A 6 43.00 -38.98 -12.84
CA ILE A 6 42.35 -39.82 -13.89
C ILE A 6 41.06 -40.47 -13.40
N SER A 7 39.93 -39.81 -13.70
CA SER A 7 38.66 -40.47 -13.98
C SER A 7 38.05 -39.83 -15.22
N ILE A 8 37.95 -40.68 -16.25
CA ILE A 8 37.38 -40.47 -17.57
C ILE A 8 35.96 -41.07 -17.52
N ILE A 9 34.92 -40.32 -17.85
CA ILE A 9 33.63 -40.89 -18.28
C ILE A 9 33.13 -40.11 -19.52
N ILE A 10 33.50 -40.70 -20.66
CA ILE A 10 32.70 -41.04 -21.85
C ILE A 10 31.57 -40.08 -22.28
N MET A 11 31.86 -39.48 -23.43
CA MET A 11 31.09 -38.80 -24.48
C MET A 11 29.90 -39.63 -25.03
N VAL A 12 28.73 -39.00 -25.20
CA VAL A 12 27.76 -39.38 -26.25
C VAL A 12 27.36 -38.12 -27.03
N PHE A 13 27.89 -38.03 -28.24
CA PHE A 13 27.42 -37.16 -29.31
C PHE A 13 26.18 -37.81 -29.95
N MET A 14 25.09 -37.06 -30.07
CA MET A 14 24.03 -37.35 -31.03
C MET A 14 23.94 -36.16 -31.98
N ILE A 15 24.26 -36.44 -33.24
CA ILE A 15 24.18 -35.55 -34.40
C ILE A 15 22.96 -36.00 -35.21
N THR A 16 22.37 -35.07 -35.96
CA THR A 16 21.38 -35.20 -37.07
C THR A 16 19.91 -35.15 -36.62
N ALA A 17 18.99 -34.41 -37.26
CA ALA A 17 18.98 -33.90 -38.63
C ALA A 17 18.24 -32.54 -38.76
N CYS A 18 18.76 -31.65 -39.61
CA CYS A 18 18.00 -30.56 -40.22
C CYS A 18 17.00 -31.16 -41.23
N SER A 19 15.72 -30.80 -41.10
CA SER A 19 14.75 -30.92 -42.19
C SER A 19 14.54 -29.55 -42.84
N PRO A 20 14.50 -29.46 -44.18
CA PRO A 20 14.26 -28.21 -44.88
C PRO A 20 12.79 -27.82 -44.77
N GLN A 21 12.51 -26.67 -44.18
CA GLN A 21 11.16 -26.11 -44.16
C GLN A 21 10.86 -25.57 -45.57
N THR A 22 9.90 -26.22 -46.22
CA THR A 22 9.38 -25.84 -47.54
C THR A 22 8.63 -24.51 -47.40
N ALA A 23 8.96 -23.55 -48.28
CA ALA A 23 8.28 -22.27 -48.35
C ALA A 23 6.79 -22.46 -48.67
N THR A 24 5.92 -21.99 -47.78
CA THR A 24 4.48 -21.86 -48.05
C THR A 24 4.25 -20.60 -48.90
N PRO A 25 3.37 -20.63 -49.91
CA PRO A 25 3.21 -19.55 -50.87
C PRO A 25 2.64 -18.29 -50.22
N THR A 26 3.23 -17.15 -50.56
CA THR A 26 2.70 -15.80 -50.35
C THR A 26 1.28 -15.70 -50.90
N GLN A 27 0.27 -15.63 -50.02
CA GLN A 27 -1.06 -15.15 -50.42
C GLN A 27 -0.94 -13.67 -50.74
N GLY A 28 -1.41 -13.31 -51.95
CA GLY A 28 -1.46 -11.94 -52.41
C GLY A 28 -2.30 -11.08 -51.49
N LEU A 29 -1.83 -9.85 -51.24
CA LEU A 29 -2.66 -8.79 -50.70
C LEU A 29 -3.80 -8.56 -51.69
N GLU A 30 -4.99 -9.02 -51.34
CA GLU A 30 -6.23 -8.63 -51.99
C GLU A 30 -6.52 -7.18 -51.59
N LEU A 31 -6.59 -6.31 -52.60
CA LEU A 31 -6.87 -4.88 -52.45
C LEU A 31 -8.26 -4.71 -51.84
N ILE A 32 -8.34 -4.27 -50.59
CA ILE A 32 -9.58 -3.80 -49.99
C ILE A 32 -9.97 -2.48 -50.68
N PRO A 33 -11.22 -2.29 -51.15
CA PRO A 33 -11.64 -1.04 -51.76
C PRO A 33 -11.58 0.11 -50.75
N SER A 34 -11.01 1.22 -51.19
CA SER A 34 -11.00 2.51 -50.48
C SER A 34 -12.43 2.94 -50.15
N VAL A 35 -12.78 2.98 -48.86
CA VAL A 35 -14.01 3.62 -48.39
C VAL A 35 -13.77 5.12 -48.37
N GLU A 36 -14.48 5.82 -49.24
CA GLU A 36 -14.52 7.27 -49.35
C GLU A 36 -15.10 7.88 -48.06
N LEU A 37 -14.25 8.56 -47.28
CA LEU A 37 -14.68 9.28 -46.09
C LEU A 37 -15.40 10.56 -46.55
N THR A 38 -16.72 10.54 -46.55
CA THR A 38 -17.53 11.76 -46.75
C THR A 38 -17.41 12.62 -45.51
N GLU A 39 -16.74 13.76 -45.66
CA GLU A 39 -16.56 14.80 -44.65
C GLU A 39 -17.91 15.50 -44.37
N LEU A 40 -18.55 15.14 -43.25
CA LEU A 40 -19.73 15.85 -42.76
C LEU A 40 -19.26 17.11 -42.02
N ILE A 41 -19.31 18.24 -42.73
CA ILE A 41 -19.14 19.58 -42.16
C ILE A 41 -20.34 19.87 -41.22
N PRO A 42 -20.14 20.09 -39.91
CA PRO A 42 -21.23 20.50 -39.04
C PRO A 42 -21.58 21.97 -39.33
N THR A 43 -22.85 22.18 -39.70
CA THR A 43 -23.42 23.52 -39.87
C THR A 43 -23.57 24.16 -38.49
N LEU A 44 -23.02 25.36 -38.31
CA LEU A 44 -23.16 26.17 -37.10
C LEU A 44 -24.63 26.51 -36.84
N ALA A 45 -25.27 25.75 -35.95
CA ALA A 45 -26.55 26.12 -35.35
C ALA A 45 -26.29 26.96 -34.11
N SER A 46 -26.83 28.19 -34.10
CA SER A 46 -26.79 29.10 -32.97
C SER A 46 -27.45 28.48 -31.73
N THR A 47 -26.69 28.37 -30.64
CA THR A 47 -27.17 27.96 -29.31
C THR A 47 -28.16 28.97 -28.73
N PRO A 48 -29.32 28.54 -28.19
CA PRO A 48 -30.14 29.39 -27.35
C PRO A 48 -29.44 29.60 -26.00
N THR A 49 -29.38 30.86 -25.56
CA THR A 49 -28.91 31.26 -24.22
C THR A 49 -29.75 30.58 -23.15
N LEU A 50 -29.20 29.57 -22.49
CA LEU A 50 -29.73 29.02 -21.25
C LEU A 50 -29.27 29.91 -20.09
N SER A 51 -30.23 30.49 -19.38
CA SER A 51 -29.98 31.10 -18.06
C SER A 51 -29.35 30.05 -17.12
N PRO A 52 -28.39 30.43 -16.26
CA PRO A 52 -27.83 29.50 -15.30
C PRO A 52 -28.92 29.13 -14.28
N THR A 53 -29.40 27.89 -14.36
CA THR A 53 -30.02 27.23 -13.21
C THR A 53 -28.92 27.06 -12.19
N VAL A 54 -29.06 27.78 -11.07
CA VAL A 54 -28.23 27.60 -9.89
C VAL A 54 -28.32 26.13 -9.51
N ALA A 55 -27.23 25.39 -9.71
CA ALA A 55 -27.06 24.08 -9.11
C ALA A 55 -27.15 24.30 -7.60
N GLU A 56 -28.18 23.74 -6.98
CA GLU A 56 -28.29 23.66 -5.55
C GLU A 56 -27.05 22.91 -5.06
N THR A 57 -26.15 23.63 -4.40
CA THR A 57 -25.01 23.03 -3.70
C THR A 57 -25.60 22.07 -2.69
N GLU A 58 -25.56 20.78 -3.01
CA GLU A 58 -25.85 19.72 -2.06
C GLU A 58 -24.86 19.92 -0.91
N VAL A 59 -25.39 20.29 0.25
CA VAL A 59 -24.60 20.44 1.47
C VAL A 59 -24.10 19.04 1.78
N VAL A 60 -22.83 18.77 1.45
CA VAL A 60 -22.12 17.59 1.93
C VAL A 60 -22.21 17.67 3.45
N THR A 61 -23.11 16.86 4.01
CA THR A 61 -23.21 16.71 5.43
C THR A 61 -21.91 16.03 5.83
N PRO A 62 -21.06 16.62 6.68
CA PRO A 62 -19.84 15.96 7.08
C PRO A 62 -20.25 14.62 7.67
N GLU A 63 -19.74 13.52 7.09
CA GLU A 63 -19.88 12.21 7.69
C GLU A 63 -19.45 12.36 9.14
N THR A 64 -20.33 11.97 10.05
CA THR A 64 -20.06 12.01 11.47
C THR A 64 -19.00 10.95 11.71
N ASN A 65 -17.75 11.37 11.65
CA ASN A 65 -16.59 10.54 11.94
C ASN A 65 -16.69 10.21 13.43
N LEU A 66 -17.29 9.07 13.76
CA LEU A 66 -17.20 8.53 15.10
C LEU A 66 -15.73 8.19 15.31
N ASP A 67 -15.08 8.89 16.24
CA ASP A 67 -13.78 8.50 16.80
C ASP A 67 -13.95 7.16 17.51
N ILE A 68 -13.95 6.08 16.73
CA ILE A 68 -13.81 4.73 17.25
C ILE A 68 -12.34 4.61 17.63
N PRO A 69 -12.00 4.30 18.90
CA PRO A 69 -10.62 4.11 19.28
C PRO A 69 -10.01 3.01 18.43
N VAL A 70 -8.91 3.34 17.76
CA VAL A 70 -8.15 2.39 16.94
C VAL A 70 -7.61 1.30 17.87
N ASP A 71 -8.00 0.06 17.65
CA ASP A 71 -7.33 -1.08 18.29
C ASP A 71 -5.94 -1.21 17.64
N TYR A 72 -4.89 -1.22 18.45
CA TYR A 72 -3.52 -1.51 18.04
C TYR A 72 -2.84 -2.46 19.06
N SER A 73 -3.66 -3.22 19.79
CA SER A 73 -3.21 -4.23 20.74
C SER A 73 -2.49 -5.38 20.02
N ALA A 74 -1.81 -6.24 20.78
CA ALA A 74 -1.13 -7.41 20.22
C ALA A 74 -2.09 -8.43 19.57
N ALA A 75 -3.40 -8.32 19.78
CA ALA A 75 -4.40 -9.26 19.28
C ALA A 75 -4.64 -9.12 17.76
N ILE A 76 -4.41 -7.94 17.19
CA ILE A 76 -4.61 -7.66 15.78
C ILE A 76 -3.27 -7.41 15.09
N TYR A 77 -3.19 -7.66 13.78
CA TYR A 77 -2.07 -7.22 12.95
C TYR A 77 -2.45 -5.90 12.29
N LEU A 78 -1.72 -4.82 12.60
CA LEU A 78 -1.97 -3.48 12.06
C LEU A 78 -0.68 -2.97 11.40
N ASP A 79 -0.70 -2.82 10.08
CA ASP A 79 0.42 -2.32 9.26
C ASP A 79 -0.12 -1.32 8.24
N ASP A 80 -0.30 -0.08 8.67
CA ASP A 80 -0.92 0.99 7.91
C ASP A 80 0.02 2.19 7.81
N ARG A 81 0.35 2.57 6.57
CA ARG A 81 1.23 3.69 6.21
C ARG A 81 0.44 4.81 5.50
N SER A 82 -0.88 4.86 5.68
CA SER A 82 -1.73 5.87 5.04
C SER A 82 -1.50 7.26 5.62
N THR A 83 -1.35 7.37 6.94
CA THR A 83 -1.15 8.64 7.67
C THR A 83 -0.07 8.52 8.73
N PRO A 84 0.49 9.64 9.22
CA PRO A 84 1.43 9.60 10.34
C PRO A 84 0.83 8.97 11.61
N ALA A 85 -0.47 9.19 11.88
CA ALA A 85 -1.15 8.58 13.03
C ALA A 85 -1.25 7.06 12.90
N THR A 86 -1.72 6.57 11.75
CA THR A 86 -1.83 5.12 11.48
C THR A 86 -0.47 4.42 11.48
N LEU A 87 0.58 5.10 11.02
CA LEU A 87 1.95 4.60 11.11
C LEU A 87 2.45 4.51 12.57
N LEU A 88 2.09 5.47 13.43
CA LEU A 88 2.41 5.42 14.86
C LEU A 88 1.65 4.30 15.59
N TYR A 89 0.37 4.09 15.27
CA TYR A 89 -0.38 2.94 15.79
C TYR A 89 0.22 1.61 15.31
N SER A 90 0.64 1.53 14.05
CA SER A 90 1.32 0.36 13.48
C SER A 90 2.68 0.09 14.16
N LEU A 91 3.43 1.15 14.48
CA LEU A 91 4.67 1.04 15.26
C LEU A 91 4.42 0.49 16.66
N ALA A 92 3.42 1.02 17.38
CA ALA A 92 3.06 0.52 18.71
C ALA A 92 2.53 -0.93 18.64
N ASN A 93 1.72 -1.26 17.64
CA ASN A 93 1.26 -2.61 17.37
C ASN A 93 2.43 -3.57 17.13
N ALA A 94 3.42 -3.19 16.33
CA ALA A 94 4.61 -4.00 16.07
C ALA A 94 5.41 -4.26 17.35
N ILE A 95 5.57 -3.27 18.24
CA ILE A 95 6.22 -3.46 19.53
C ILE A 95 5.39 -4.37 20.45
N ASN A 96 4.08 -4.14 20.55
CA ASN A 96 3.15 -4.98 21.33
C ASN A 96 3.20 -6.45 20.89
N ARG A 97 3.44 -6.70 19.60
CA ARG A 97 3.55 -8.04 19.01
C ARG A 97 4.96 -8.60 19.00
N HIS A 98 5.96 -7.86 19.50
CA HIS A 98 7.37 -8.20 19.46
C HIS A 98 7.92 -8.40 18.03
N GLU A 99 7.32 -7.74 17.05
CA GLU A 99 7.69 -7.78 15.64
C GLU A 99 8.71 -6.67 15.35
N PHE A 100 9.88 -6.76 15.98
CA PHE A 100 10.86 -5.67 16.01
C PHE A 100 11.44 -5.32 14.64
N ILE A 101 11.57 -6.29 13.73
CA ILE A 101 12.00 -6.02 12.34
C ILE A 101 10.98 -5.12 11.63
N ARG A 102 9.68 -5.36 11.84
CA ARG A 102 8.60 -4.52 11.29
C ARG A 102 8.68 -3.11 11.86
N ALA A 103 8.77 -2.98 13.18
CA ALA A 103 8.93 -1.69 13.85
C ALA A 103 10.16 -0.91 13.33
N TYR A 104 11.29 -1.60 13.16
CA TYR A 104 12.54 -1.05 12.64
C TYR A 104 12.41 -0.58 11.18
N SER A 105 11.62 -1.30 10.37
CA SER A 105 11.38 -0.99 8.95
C SER A 105 10.51 0.24 8.67
N TYR A 106 9.88 0.82 9.71
CA TYR A 106 9.13 2.07 9.59
C TYR A 106 10.02 3.31 9.48
N TRP A 107 11.32 3.16 9.72
CA TRP A 107 12.29 4.25 9.69
C TRP A 107 13.13 4.19 8.42
N SER A 108 13.48 5.35 7.86
CA SER A 108 14.44 5.43 6.76
C SER A 108 15.89 5.26 7.23
N SER A 109 16.21 5.77 8.42
CA SER A 109 17.54 5.64 9.06
C SER A 109 17.44 5.13 10.50
N PRO A 110 16.94 3.90 10.73
CA PRO A 110 16.67 3.42 12.09
C PRO A 110 17.92 3.36 12.97
N MET A 111 19.12 3.13 12.42
CA MET A 111 20.36 3.08 13.22
C MET A 111 20.67 4.40 13.94
N ASP A 112 20.29 5.54 13.35
CA ASP A 112 20.58 6.87 13.91
C ASP A 112 19.70 7.19 15.12
N TYR A 113 18.53 6.55 15.23
CA TYR A 113 17.51 6.87 16.23
C TYR A 113 17.22 5.71 17.20
N LEU A 114 17.23 4.47 16.71
CA LEU A 114 16.93 3.26 17.48
C LEU A 114 18.19 2.47 17.85
N GLY A 115 19.34 2.78 17.23
CA GLY A 115 20.55 1.97 17.32
C GLY A 115 20.48 0.71 16.45
N ILE A 116 21.39 -0.24 16.68
CA ILE A 116 21.39 -1.52 15.96
C ILE A 116 20.17 -2.37 16.35
N LEU A 117 19.66 -3.16 15.40
CA LEU A 117 18.44 -3.97 15.58
C LEU A 117 18.47 -4.87 16.83
N ASP A 118 19.61 -5.48 17.16
CA ASP A 118 19.74 -6.32 18.34
C ASP A 118 19.56 -5.51 19.64
N ALA A 119 20.13 -4.30 19.69
CA ALA A 119 19.97 -3.42 20.85
C ALA A 119 18.53 -2.94 20.98
N PHE A 120 17.90 -2.56 19.86
CA PHE A 120 16.48 -2.21 19.82
C PHE A 120 15.60 -3.36 20.32
N THR A 121 15.81 -4.57 19.81
CA THR A 121 15.09 -5.79 20.21
C THR A 121 15.22 -6.05 21.71
N ASN A 122 16.45 -5.98 22.24
CA ASN A 122 16.70 -6.22 23.66
C ASN A 122 16.05 -5.15 24.57
N ASN A 123 16.02 -3.90 24.14
CA ASN A 123 15.42 -2.80 24.92
C ASN A 123 13.91 -2.98 25.12
N TYR A 124 13.21 -3.56 24.15
CA TYR A 124 11.75 -3.73 24.19
C TYR A 124 11.30 -5.18 24.40
N ALA A 125 12.22 -6.12 24.62
CA ALA A 125 11.90 -7.55 24.77
C ALA A 125 10.95 -7.88 25.95
N ASN A 126 10.90 -7.02 26.96
CA ASN A 126 10.06 -7.20 28.15
C ASN A 126 8.78 -6.35 28.12
N THR A 127 8.54 -5.61 27.03
CA THR A 127 7.37 -4.75 26.89
C THR A 127 6.10 -5.59 26.76
N SER A 128 5.15 -5.38 27.66
CA SER A 128 3.83 -6.04 27.63
C SER A 128 2.79 -5.22 26.87
N SER A 129 2.83 -3.90 27.01
CA SER A 129 1.98 -3.00 26.21
C SER A 129 2.65 -1.64 25.99
N VAL A 130 2.24 -1.01 24.89
CA VAL A 130 2.54 0.35 24.49
C VAL A 130 1.21 1.04 24.20
N GLU A 131 0.96 2.15 24.89
CA GLU A 131 -0.12 3.08 24.59
C GLU A 131 0.46 4.33 23.93
N VAL A 132 -0.25 4.91 22.97
CA VAL A 132 0.19 6.08 22.22
C VAL A 132 -0.79 7.23 22.45
N ASN A 133 -0.26 8.38 22.85
CA ASN A 133 -0.96 9.66 22.87
C ASN A 133 -0.32 10.57 21.82
N ILE A 134 -1.08 10.99 20.82
CA ILE A 134 -0.61 11.76 19.66
C ILE A 134 -1.21 13.16 19.76
N GLY A 135 -0.37 14.19 19.75
CA GLY A 135 -0.82 15.58 19.65
C GLY A 135 -1.05 16.00 18.19
N ASP A 136 -1.22 17.30 17.94
CA ASP A 136 -1.52 17.79 16.60
C ASP A 136 -0.45 17.38 15.57
N ILE A 137 -0.89 16.75 14.49
CA ILE A 137 -0.05 16.39 13.34
C ILE A 137 -0.09 17.54 12.35
N LEU A 138 1.08 18.12 12.08
CA LEU A 138 1.21 19.27 11.19
C LEU A 138 1.91 18.84 9.91
N SER A 139 1.43 19.33 8.76
CA SER A 139 2.01 19.06 7.46
C SER A 139 2.67 20.29 6.84
N GLU A 140 3.83 20.09 6.23
CA GLU A 140 4.53 21.07 5.40
C GLU A 140 4.88 20.43 4.05
N GLY A 141 4.39 21.04 2.97
CA GLY A 141 4.67 20.59 1.62
C GLY A 141 6.02 21.08 1.11
N ALA A 142 6.83 20.17 0.58
CA ALA A 142 8.04 20.47 -0.20
C ALA A 142 7.89 19.94 -1.63
N ALA A 143 8.76 20.35 -2.55
CA ALA A 143 8.73 19.86 -3.92
C ALA A 143 8.94 18.33 -3.97
N GLY A 144 7.85 17.60 -4.21
CA GLY A 144 7.82 16.15 -4.38
C GLY A 144 7.77 15.30 -3.10
N SER A 145 7.67 15.91 -1.92
CA SER A 145 7.45 15.20 -0.66
C SER A 145 6.63 16.07 0.29
N ILE A 146 5.78 15.43 1.09
CA ILE A 146 5.14 16.08 2.23
C ILE A 146 5.87 15.66 3.49
N TYR A 147 6.20 16.61 4.35
CA TYR A 147 6.74 16.33 5.67
C TYR A 147 5.65 16.51 6.70
N TYR A 148 5.61 15.61 7.68
CA TYR A 148 4.69 15.72 8.80
C TYR A 148 5.48 15.75 10.10
N SER A 149 5.03 16.55 11.06
CA SER A 149 5.55 16.52 12.42
C SER A 149 4.45 16.17 13.40
N ALA A 150 4.74 15.25 14.32
CA ALA A 150 3.79 14.85 15.36
C ALA A 150 4.51 14.77 16.72
N PRO A 151 4.05 15.51 17.74
CA PRO A 151 4.44 15.26 19.12
C PRO A 151 3.70 14.02 19.63
N VAL A 152 4.43 13.11 20.27
CA VAL A 152 3.90 11.82 20.71
C VAL A 152 4.41 11.51 22.10
N ILE A 153 3.53 10.95 22.94
CA ILE A 153 3.89 10.32 24.20
C ILE A 153 3.56 8.83 24.08
N PHE A 154 4.55 7.99 24.35
CA PHE A 154 4.35 6.56 24.54
C PHE A 154 4.35 6.23 26.02
N THR A 155 3.39 5.41 26.45
CA THR A 155 3.38 4.79 27.77
C THR A 155 3.67 3.31 27.61
N PHE A 156 4.83 2.89 28.13
CA PHE A 156 5.25 1.49 28.12
C PHE A 156 4.92 0.84 29.45
N THR A 157 4.34 -0.36 29.39
CA THR A 157 4.20 -1.26 30.54
C THR A 157 5.04 -2.50 30.29
N ASN A 158 5.98 -2.80 31.18
CA ASN A 158 6.78 -4.01 31.12
C ASN A 158 6.08 -5.20 31.80
N SER A 159 6.59 -6.41 31.54
CA SER A 159 6.09 -7.67 32.12
C SER A 159 6.21 -7.74 33.65
N ASP A 160 7.10 -6.95 34.24
CA ASP A 160 7.23 -6.75 35.68
C ASP A 160 6.27 -5.67 36.23
N THR A 161 5.34 -5.17 35.40
CA THR A 161 4.39 -4.08 35.66
C THR A 161 5.02 -2.70 35.84
N THR A 162 6.32 -2.54 35.57
CA THR A 162 6.97 -1.24 35.54
C THR A 162 6.40 -0.39 34.40
N ILE A 163 5.95 0.82 34.72
CA ILE A 163 5.42 1.78 33.76
C ILE A 163 6.42 2.92 33.60
N TYR A 164 6.72 3.29 32.36
CA TYR A 164 7.50 4.48 32.03
C TYR A 164 6.96 5.15 30.77
N ARG A 165 7.19 6.47 30.66
CA ARG A 165 6.73 7.27 29.53
C ARG A 165 7.90 7.85 28.77
N LEU A 166 7.79 7.85 27.44
CA LEU A 166 8.74 8.48 26.53
C LEU A 166 8.01 9.51 25.67
N SER A 167 8.57 10.70 25.47
CA SER A 167 8.07 11.68 24.52
C SER A 167 9.02 11.84 23.34
N SER A 168 8.47 12.13 22.17
CA SER A 168 9.22 12.39 20.94
C SER A 168 8.48 13.38 20.06
N CYS A 169 9.23 14.14 19.28
CA CYS A 169 8.71 14.82 18.10
C CYS A 169 9.18 14.04 16.88
N PHE A 170 8.25 13.34 16.24
CA PHE A 170 8.53 12.60 15.02
C PHE A 170 8.49 13.53 13.81
N LEU A 171 9.44 13.34 12.90
CA LEU A 171 9.37 13.84 11.54
C LEU A 171 9.09 12.66 10.61
N PHE A 172 7.98 12.72 9.90
CA PHE A 172 7.66 11.80 8.82
C PHE A 172 7.98 12.44 7.48
N ARG A 173 8.32 11.60 6.52
CA ARG A 173 8.43 12.00 5.13
C ARG A 173 7.52 11.10 4.31
N PHE A 174 6.70 11.73 3.48
CA PHE A 174 5.89 11.08 2.47
C PHE A 174 6.35 11.53 1.09
N PRO A 175 7.26 10.77 0.45
CA PRO A 175 7.56 10.97 -0.96
C PRO A 175 6.28 10.72 -1.77
N GLN A 176 5.85 11.70 -2.56
CA GLN A 176 4.56 11.57 -3.26
C GLN A 176 4.67 10.47 -4.33
N PRO A 177 3.84 9.41 -4.27
CA PRO A 177 3.98 8.25 -5.15
C PRO A 177 3.85 8.58 -6.65
N ALA A 178 3.09 9.62 -6.99
CA ALA A 178 2.92 10.10 -8.37
C ALA A 178 4.23 10.60 -9.01
N ASN A 179 5.29 10.85 -8.23
CA ASN A 179 6.57 11.33 -8.72
C ASN A 179 7.57 10.19 -9.02
N PHE A 180 7.20 8.93 -8.81
CA PHE A 180 8.06 7.78 -9.08
C PHE A 180 7.87 7.29 -10.51
N GLY A 181 8.96 7.24 -11.28
CA GLY A 181 8.97 6.75 -12.66
C GLY A 181 9.18 5.24 -12.79
N GLU A 182 9.82 4.59 -11.81
CA GLU A 182 10.09 3.15 -11.77
C GLU A 182 10.26 2.66 -10.31
N PRO A 183 10.08 1.36 -10.03
CA PRO A 183 10.40 0.77 -8.73
C PRO A 183 11.90 0.86 -8.37
N PRO A 184 12.27 0.84 -7.07
CA PRO A 184 11.40 0.68 -5.89
C PRO A 184 10.67 1.97 -5.48
N ILE A 185 9.56 1.82 -4.76
CA ILE A 185 8.86 2.93 -4.12
C ILE A 185 9.36 3.17 -2.70
N ASP A 186 9.40 4.44 -2.29
CA ASP A 186 9.52 4.83 -0.90
C ASP A 186 8.16 5.35 -0.41
N LEU A 187 7.68 4.77 0.69
CA LEU A 187 6.35 5.05 1.25
C LEU A 187 6.47 6.04 2.41
N LEU A 188 5.34 6.40 3.03
CA LEU A 188 5.38 7.13 4.29
C LEU A 188 6.25 6.38 5.31
N HIS A 189 7.22 7.10 5.87
CA HIS A 189 8.16 6.56 6.84
C HIS A 189 8.54 7.62 7.87
N ILE A 190 9.08 7.15 8.99
CA ILE A 190 9.69 7.96 10.02
C ILE A 190 11.10 8.35 9.57
N SER A 191 11.33 9.64 9.41
CA SER A 191 12.62 10.21 9.02
C SER A 191 13.46 10.58 10.24
N LYS A 192 12.83 11.11 11.29
CA LYS A 192 13.49 11.48 12.55
C LYS A 192 12.58 11.23 13.75
N GLY A 193 13.16 10.96 14.92
CA GLY A 193 12.42 10.86 16.18
C GLY A 193 13.31 10.42 17.34
N GLY A 194 13.58 11.32 18.29
CA GLY A 194 14.33 11.00 19.49
C GLY A 194 13.40 10.74 20.67
N LEU A 195 13.55 9.59 21.34
CA LEU A 195 12.77 9.25 22.52
C LEU A 195 13.42 9.85 23.77
N ASN A 196 12.69 10.72 24.46
CA ASN A 196 13.11 11.36 25.70
C ASN A 196 12.27 10.82 26.87
N SER A 197 12.90 10.53 28.01
CA SER A 197 12.16 10.09 29.20
C SER A 197 11.26 11.20 29.73
N VAL A 198 10.00 10.87 30.03
CA VAL A 198 9.06 11.79 30.70
C VAL A 198 9.03 11.45 32.20
N PRO A 199 9.53 12.34 33.08
CA PRO A 199 9.50 12.13 34.53
C PRO A 199 8.07 11.96 35.07
N ALA A 200 7.91 11.21 36.16
CA ALA A 200 6.59 10.88 36.73
C ALA A 200 5.80 12.10 37.23
N ASP A 201 6.47 13.20 37.56
CA ASP A 201 5.88 14.46 38.02
C ASP A 201 5.38 15.37 36.88
N ILE A 202 5.75 15.07 35.63
CA ILE A 202 5.31 15.83 34.45
C ILE A 202 4.02 15.21 33.91
N ASN A 203 2.94 15.99 33.81
CA ASN A 203 1.70 15.50 33.20
C ASN A 203 1.81 15.42 31.66
N ASP A 204 0.88 14.70 31.01
CA ASP A 204 0.91 14.50 29.56
C ASP A 204 0.77 15.81 28.77
N SER A 205 0.02 16.81 29.27
CA SER A 205 -0.12 18.09 28.58
C SER A 205 1.20 18.85 28.51
N ASP A 206 1.95 18.88 29.61
CA ASP A 206 3.25 19.54 29.69
C ASP A 206 4.31 18.76 28.88
N ALA A 207 4.28 17.42 28.95
CA ALA A 207 5.14 16.58 28.13
C ALA A 207 4.85 16.74 26.63
N MET A 208 3.58 16.85 26.23
CA MET A 208 3.16 17.02 24.84
C MET A 208 3.58 18.38 24.30
N SER A 209 3.32 19.45 25.06
CA SER A 209 3.68 20.82 24.66
C SER A 209 5.19 21.04 24.53
N SER A 210 6.01 20.22 25.21
CA SER A 210 7.46 20.28 25.14
C SER A 210 8.10 19.22 24.25
N ALA A 211 7.33 18.29 23.67
CA ALA A 211 7.86 17.16 22.90
C ALA A 211 8.68 17.60 21.68
N CYS A 212 8.29 18.69 21.02
CA CYS A 212 9.00 19.29 19.88
C CYS A 212 9.96 20.43 20.26
N ASN A 213 10.28 20.62 21.54
CA ASN A 213 11.24 21.65 21.93
C ASN A 213 12.66 21.27 21.49
N GLY A 214 13.32 22.18 20.77
CA GLY A 214 14.72 22.03 20.36
C GLY A 214 14.93 21.23 19.07
N THR A 215 13.85 20.81 18.38
CA THR A 215 13.95 20.26 17.03
C THR A 215 14.06 21.37 15.99
N ASP A 216 14.76 21.10 14.89
CA ASP A 216 14.83 21.96 13.70
C ASP A 216 13.58 21.82 12.79
N TYR A 217 12.67 20.90 13.15
CA TYR A 217 11.39 20.62 12.52
C TYR A 217 10.26 20.65 13.57
N GLY A 218 9.01 20.52 13.14
CA GLY A 218 7.88 20.50 14.07
C GLY A 218 7.53 21.87 14.67
N THR A 219 8.03 22.94 14.07
CA THR A 219 7.51 24.28 14.33
C THR A 219 6.17 24.44 13.64
N VAL A 220 5.25 25.15 14.30
CA VAL A 220 3.89 25.35 13.79
C VAL A 220 3.97 26.15 12.50
N ALA A 221 3.89 25.49 11.34
CA ALA A 221 3.67 26.17 10.08
C ALA A 221 2.23 26.72 10.10
N ALA A 222 2.09 28.03 10.29
CA ALA A 222 0.78 28.67 10.36
C ALA A 222 0.03 28.49 9.03
N GLY A 223 -1.12 27.81 9.05
CA GLY A 223 -2.08 27.81 7.94
C GLY A 223 -2.76 26.49 7.61
N ASN A 224 -2.19 25.34 7.98
CA ASN A 224 -2.79 24.03 7.72
C ASN A 224 -3.52 23.50 8.96
N PRO A 225 -4.74 22.96 8.83
CA PRO A 225 -5.40 22.26 9.93
C PRO A 225 -4.61 21.00 10.32
N PRO A 226 -4.70 20.53 11.58
CA PRO A 226 -4.12 19.26 11.96
C PRO A 226 -4.70 18.10 11.15
N GLU A 227 -3.84 17.14 10.82
CA GLU A 227 -4.26 15.91 10.12
C GLU A 227 -5.09 15.02 11.05
N SER A 228 -5.98 14.22 10.47
CA SER A 228 -6.81 13.28 11.23
C SER A 228 -5.99 12.17 11.87
N HIS A 229 -6.46 11.69 13.04
CA HIS A 229 -5.91 10.51 13.70
C HIS A 229 -6.68 9.22 13.37
N ASN A 230 -7.72 9.31 12.55
CA ASN A 230 -8.60 8.18 12.25
C ASN A 230 -8.01 7.24 11.19
N LEU A 231 -8.49 6.00 11.19
CA LEU A 231 -8.21 5.06 10.10
C LEU A 231 -8.91 5.51 8.83
N GLU A 232 -8.32 5.18 7.68
CA GLU A 232 -8.90 5.54 6.39
C GLU A 232 -10.17 4.74 6.06
N ASN A 233 -11.06 5.40 5.33
CA ASN A 233 -12.27 4.75 4.84
C ASN A 233 -11.97 3.87 3.61
N LEU A 234 -11.87 2.55 3.82
CA LEU A 234 -11.57 1.57 2.77
C LEU A 234 -12.67 1.41 1.70
N VAL A 235 -13.90 1.85 1.98
CA VAL A 235 -15.01 1.83 1.00
C VAL A 235 -14.75 2.88 -0.08
N ASN A 236 -14.14 4.01 0.29
CA ASN A 236 -13.84 5.09 -0.61
C ASN A 236 -12.44 4.93 -1.24
N GLN A 237 -12.37 4.19 -2.35
CA GLN A 237 -11.15 4.01 -3.15
C GLN A 237 -10.88 5.16 -4.13
N ASN A 238 -11.57 6.30 -3.98
CA ASN A 238 -11.38 7.49 -4.82
C ASN A 238 -9.95 8.04 -4.70
N PRO A 239 -9.39 8.60 -5.79
CA PRO A 239 -8.14 9.33 -5.77
C PRO A 239 -7.89 10.29 -4.60
N ASP A 240 -8.90 10.94 -4.02
CA ASP A 240 -8.69 11.93 -2.96
C ASP A 240 -8.31 11.33 -1.59
N ASN A 241 -8.55 10.03 -1.38
CA ASN A 241 -8.22 9.32 -0.15
C ASN A 241 -6.95 8.48 -0.35
N TYR A 242 -5.80 8.86 0.22
CA TYR A 242 -4.59 8.05 0.09
C TYR A 242 -4.65 6.86 1.06
N ILE A 243 -4.66 5.63 0.53
CA ILE A 243 -4.73 4.41 1.36
C ILE A 243 -3.52 3.53 1.06
N ASP A 244 -2.67 3.29 2.06
CA ASP A 244 -1.57 2.34 2.02
C ASP A 244 -1.61 1.41 3.26
N ASN A 245 -2.66 0.59 3.29
CA ASN A 245 -2.97 -0.27 4.43
C ASN A 245 -2.69 -1.75 4.08
N ARG A 246 -1.73 -2.35 4.79
CA ARG A 246 -1.30 -3.75 4.65
C ARG A 246 -1.74 -4.63 5.83
N SER A 247 -2.68 -4.15 6.64
CA SER A 247 -3.15 -4.83 7.87
C SER A 247 -3.97 -6.08 7.59
N GLY A 248 -4.53 -6.21 6.39
CA GLY A 248 -5.34 -7.35 6.02
C GLY A 248 -5.54 -7.49 4.51
N ALA A 249 -6.20 -8.57 4.11
CA ALA A 249 -6.25 -8.95 2.70
C ALA A 249 -7.15 -8.02 1.87
N VAL A 250 -8.25 -7.54 2.45
CA VAL A 250 -9.14 -6.56 1.80
C VAL A 250 -8.48 -5.19 1.76
N GLU A 251 -7.75 -4.83 2.81
CA GLU A 251 -6.99 -3.59 2.95
C GLU A 251 -5.92 -3.49 1.86
N VAL A 252 -5.12 -4.54 1.64
CA VAL A 252 -4.09 -4.56 0.59
C VAL A 252 -4.71 -4.41 -0.80
N VAL A 253 -5.78 -5.14 -1.10
CA VAL A 253 -6.43 -5.07 -2.42
C VAL A 253 -7.13 -3.71 -2.62
N SER A 254 -7.70 -3.13 -1.56
CA SER A 254 -8.28 -1.78 -1.61
C SER A 254 -7.19 -0.72 -1.86
N SER A 255 -6.02 -0.89 -1.22
CA SER A 255 -4.86 -0.02 -1.39
C SER A 255 -4.26 -0.14 -2.80
N LEU A 256 -4.30 -1.34 -3.41
CA LEU A 256 -3.96 -1.56 -4.82
C LEU A 256 -4.88 -0.78 -5.76
N PHE A 257 -6.20 -0.91 -5.61
CA PHE A 257 -7.14 -0.19 -6.46
C PHE A 257 -7.07 1.31 -6.26
N ASN A 258 -6.89 1.77 -5.02
CA ASN A 258 -6.63 3.17 -4.71
C ASN A 258 -5.37 3.69 -5.45
N ALA A 259 -4.27 2.93 -5.44
CA ALA A 259 -3.05 3.30 -6.17
C ALA A 259 -3.26 3.39 -7.68
N ILE A 260 -4.01 2.45 -8.28
CA ILE A 260 -4.34 2.47 -9.71
C ILE A 260 -5.22 3.68 -10.05
N ASN A 261 -6.23 3.96 -9.22
CA ASN A 261 -7.12 5.11 -9.41
C ASN A 261 -6.34 6.43 -9.35
N ARG A 262 -5.35 6.51 -8.45
CA ARG A 262 -4.42 7.65 -8.31
C ARG A 262 -3.33 7.71 -9.38
N LYS A 263 -3.26 6.73 -10.30
CA LYS A 263 -2.20 6.57 -11.32
C LYS A 263 -0.80 6.39 -10.73
N GLU A 264 -0.72 5.91 -9.50
CA GLU A 264 0.51 5.68 -8.75
C GLU A 264 1.01 4.25 -9.03
N TYR A 265 1.36 3.96 -10.28
CA TYR A 265 1.59 2.58 -10.74
C TYR A 265 2.79 1.91 -10.07
N VAL A 266 3.82 2.66 -9.67
CA VAL A 266 4.94 2.11 -8.89
C VAL A 266 4.45 1.62 -7.52
N ARG A 267 3.51 2.33 -6.89
CA ARG A 267 2.86 1.90 -5.64
C ARG A 267 1.96 0.69 -5.87
N ALA A 268 1.16 0.72 -6.93
CA ALA A 268 0.33 -0.43 -7.30
C ALA A 268 1.18 -1.69 -7.52
N PHE A 269 2.33 -1.55 -8.17
CA PHE A 269 3.28 -2.64 -8.42
C PHE A 269 3.90 -3.18 -7.13
N SER A 270 4.13 -2.34 -6.11
CA SER A 270 4.77 -2.76 -4.85
C SER A 270 3.90 -3.62 -3.94
N TYR A 271 2.58 -3.73 -4.19
CA TYR A 271 1.73 -4.68 -3.46
C TYR A 271 1.94 -6.14 -3.89
N TRP A 272 2.62 -6.38 -5.02
CA TRP A 272 2.94 -7.73 -5.48
C TRP A 272 4.25 -8.20 -4.84
N GLN A 273 4.21 -9.33 -4.13
CA GLN A 273 5.40 -9.89 -3.48
C GLN A 273 6.43 -10.39 -4.49
N ASP A 274 5.95 -11.00 -5.58
CA ASP A 274 6.77 -11.40 -6.70
C ASP A 274 6.41 -10.58 -7.94
N PRO A 275 7.27 -9.62 -8.36
CA PRO A 275 7.09 -8.88 -9.60
C PRO A 275 6.89 -9.78 -10.83
N ALA A 276 7.46 -10.99 -10.85
CA ALA A 276 7.29 -11.92 -11.96
C ALA A 276 5.83 -12.37 -12.15
N ALA A 277 4.99 -12.27 -11.11
CA ALA A 277 3.56 -12.59 -11.19
C ALA A 277 2.79 -11.63 -12.11
N VAL A 278 3.30 -10.41 -12.32
CA VAL A 278 2.65 -9.36 -13.13
C VAL A 278 3.51 -8.84 -14.28
N GLY A 279 4.69 -9.42 -14.49
CA GLY A 279 5.60 -9.03 -15.55
C GLY A 279 6.46 -7.82 -15.20
N ASN A 280 7.10 -7.22 -16.21
CA ASN A 280 7.91 -6.03 -15.98
C ASN A 280 7.02 -4.81 -15.73
N TYR A 281 7.57 -3.82 -15.01
CA TYR A 281 6.84 -2.62 -14.62
C TYR A 281 6.26 -1.83 -15.80
N ALA A 282 6.99 -1.72 -16.93
CA ALA A 282 6.53 -0.94 -18.08
C ALA A 282 5.25 -1.52 -18.68
N ASP A 283 5.19 -2.84 -18.86
CA ASP A 283 3.99 -3.53 -19.34
C ASP A 283 2.85 -3.46 -18.33
N TYR A 284 3.17 -3.61 -17.03
CA TYR A 284 2.20 -3.48 -15.94
C TYR A 284 1.52 -2.10 -15.95
N ALA A 285 2.30 -1.02 -15.97
CA ALA A 285 1.78 0.34 -16.00
C ALA A 285 1.00 0.63 -17.29
N ALA A 286 1.49 0.17 -18.44
CA ALA A 286 0.80 0.31 -19.72
C ALA A 286 -0.57 -0.41 -19.74
N GLY A 287 -0.70 -1.52 -19.01
CA GLY A 287 -1.96 -2.26 -18.86
C GLY A 287 -3.11 -1.44 -18.27
N PHE A 288 -2.80 -0.38 -17.52
CA PHE A 288 -3.80 0.50 -16.90
C PHE A 288 -4.02 1.82 -17.65
N ALA A 289 -3.41 2.03 -18.82
CA ALA A 289 -3.49 3.30 -19.55
C ALA A 289 -4.92 3.74 -19.93
N ASP A 290 -5.83 2.79 -20.16
CA ASP A 290 -7.26 3.07 -20.46
C ASP A 290 -8.15 3.00 -19.19
N THR A 291 -7.58 2.81 -17.99
CA THR A 291 -8.35 2.75 -16.74
C THR A 291 -8.54 4.15 -16.19
N ASP A 292 -9.79 4.56 -15.95
CA ASP A 292 -10.13 5.80 -15.24
C ASP A 292 -10.31 5.51 -13.74
N LEU A 293 -11.30 4.68 -13.41
CA LEU A 293 -11.68 4.34 -12.04
C LEU A 293 -11.96 2.84 -11.90
N ILE A 294 -11.51 2.27 -10.79
CA ILE A 294 -11.86 0.94 -10.31
C ILE A 294 -12.64 1.09 -9.01
N THR A 295 -13.80 0.45 -8.95
CA THR A 295 -14.53 0.20 -7.70
C THR A 295 -14.65 -1.29 -7.48
N ALA A 296 -14.70 -1.72 -6.22
CA ALA A 296 -14.70 -3.14 -5.88
C ALA A 296 -15.75 -3.48 -4.82
N THR A 297 -16.29 -4.70 -4.93
CA THR A 297 -17.04 -5.38 -3.88
C THR A 297 -16.30 -6.66 -3.53
N PHE A 298 -16.08 -6.86 -2.23
CA PHE A 298 -15.33 -8.00 -1.71
C PHE A 298 -16.29 -9.09 -1.24
N GLY A 299 -15.97 -10.33 -1.57
CA GLY A 299 -16.62 -11.51 -1.01
C GLY A 299 -16.05 -11.87 0.38
N THR A 300 -16.50 -13.01 0.91
CA THR A 300 -15.96 -13.54 2.17
C THR A 300 -14.50 -13.95 1.97
N VAL A 301 -13.59 -13.38 2.77
CA VAL A 301 -12.18 -13.74 2.76
C VAL A 301 -12.01 -15.16 3.30
N ILE A 302 -11.27 -15.98 2.55
CA ILE A 302 -10.84 -17.30 3.02
C ILE A 302 -9.42 -17.14 3.54
N SER A 303 -9.16 -17.62 4.75
CA SER A 303 -7.82 -17.61 5.34
C SER A 303 -7.37 -19.02 5.67
N ASP A 304 -6.08 -19.28 5.42
CA ASP A 304 -5.42 -20.52 5.80
C ASP A 304 -4.08 -20.18 6.46
N ALA A 305 -3.83 -20.77 7.63
CA ALA A 305 -2.64 -20.53 8.41
C ALA A 305 -1.92 -21.86 8.64
N GLY A 306 -0.65 -21.95 8.21
CA GLY A 306 0.12 -23.18 8.29
C GLY A 306 1.63 -22.91 8.33
N ALA A 307 2.33 -23.61 9.23
CA ALA A 307 3.80 -23.61 9.32
C ALA A 307 4.47 -22.22 9.32
N GLY A 308 3.88 -21.23 10.01
CA GLY A 308 4.42 -19.87 10.08
C GLY A 308 4.12 -19.03 8.83
N GLN A 309 3.18 -19.45 8.00
CA GLN A 309 2.69 -18.71 6.84
C GLN A 309 1.20 -18.45 6.99
N TYR A 310 0.76 -17.30 6.52
CA TYR A 310 -0.65 -16.92 6.42
C TYR A 310 -0.98 -16.69 4.95
N TYR A 311 -1.97 -17.42 4.44
CA TYR A 311 -2.50 -17.26 3.09
C TYR A 311 -3.93 -16.75 3.15
N TYR A 312 -4.26 -15.86 2.22
CA TYR A 312 -5.60 -15.30 2.09
C TYR A 312 -6.07 -15.41 0.66
N GLN A 313 -7.34 -15.71 0.47
CA GLN A 313 -8.02 -15.61 -0.80
C GLN A 313 -9.15 -14.60 -0.68
N VAL A 314 -9.17 -13.64 -1.60
CA VAL A 314 -10.11 -12.53 -1.59
C VAL A 314 -10.92 -12.60 -2.88
N PRO A 315 -12.17 -13.07 -2.83
CA PRO A 315 -13.09 -12.95 -3.96
C PRO A 315 -13.40 -11.47 -4.19
N VAL A 316 -13.36 -11.04 -5.46
CA VAL A 316 -13.58 -9.64 -5.83
C VAL A 316 -14.43 -9.56 -7.08
N THR A 317 -15.45 -8.71 -7.03
CA THR A 317 -16.03 -8.09 -8.22
C THR A 317 -15.43 -6.70 -8.36
N GLN A 318 -14.74 -6.43 -9.47
CA GLN A 318 -14.21 -5.10 -9.80
C GLN A 318 -14.95 -4.53 -11.00
N THR A 319 -15.42 -3.29 -10.85
CA THR A 319 -16.02 -2.50 -11.92
C THR A 319 -15.00 -1.49 -12.39
N VAL A 320 -14.57 -1.62 -13.64
CA VAL A 320 -13.57 -0.76 -14.28
C VAL A 320 -14.28 0.19 -15.23
N GLN A 321 -14.18 1.48 -14.95
CA GLN A 321 -14.54 2.53 -15.88
C GLN A 321 -13.32 2.89 -16.72
N THR A 322 -13.48 2.90 -18.04
CA THR A 322 -12.42 3.31 -18.96
C THR A 322 -12.37 4.82 -19.14
N MET A 323 -11.26 5.33 -19.67
CA MET A 323 -11.11 6.76 -20.02
C MET A 323 -12.15 7.24 -21.05
N SER A 324 -12.74 6.32 -21.81
CA SER A 324 -13.85 6.58 -22.74
C SER A 324 -15.25 6.49 -22.11
N GLY A 325 -15.35 6.21 -20.81
CA GLY A 325 -16.60 6.05 -20.07
C GLY A 325 -17.26 4.67 -20.20
N THR A 326 -16.59 3.69 -20.84
CA THR A 326 -17.12 2.32 -20.94
C THR A 326 -16.92 1.58 -19.62
N THR A 327 -17.92 0.82 -19.19
CA THR A 327 -17.82 -0.04 -18.00
C THR A 327 -17.46 -1.47 -18.40
N LYS A 328 -16.54 -2.08 -17.65
CA LYS A 328 -16.21 -3.51 -17.72
C LYS A 328 -16.24 -4.10 -16.31
N ILE A 329 -16.93 -5.21 -16.12
CA ILE A 329 -16.97 -5.91 -14.84
C ILE A 329 -16.08 -7.15 -14.91
N PHE A 330 -15.18 -7.31 -13.95
CA PHE A 330 -14.40 -8.52 -13.77
C PHE A 330 -14.73 -9.16 -12.44
N VAL A 331 -14.84 -10.49 -12.42
CA VAL A 331 -15.00 -11.27 -11.20
C VAL A 331 -13.84 -12.24 -11.09
N GLY A 332 -13.26 -12.34 -9.91
CA GLY A 332 -12.06 -13.13 -9.71
C GLY A 332 -11.63 -13.24 -8.26
N CYS A 333 -10.41 -13.73 -8.07
CA CYS A 333 -9.85 -13.94 -6.75
C CYS A 333 -8.39 -13.51 -6.72
N TYR A 334 -8.03 -12.74 -5.69
CA TYR A 334 -6.64 -12.52 -5.31
C TYR A 334 -6.19 -13.56 -4.30
N THR A 335 -4.94 -14.00 -4.42
CA THR A 335 -4.25 -14.76 -3.38
C THR A 335 -3.16 -13.88 -2.77
N LEU A 336 -3.16 -13.76 -1.46
CA LEU A 336 -2.18 -13.01 -0.70
C LEU A 336 -1.45 -13.94 0.27
N HIS A 337 -0.27 -13.51 0.68
CA HIS A 337 0.58 -14.26 1.58
C HIS A 337 1.29 -13.31 2.55
N LEU A 338 1.43 -13.74 3.79
CA LEU A 338 2.25 -13.09 4.82
C LEU A 338 3.03 -14.17 5.56
N ALA A 339 4.36 -14.09 5.50
CA ALA A 339 5.20 -14.84 6.41
C ALA A 339 5.03 -14.30 7.82
N ASN A 340 4.93 -15.20 8.82
CA ASN A 340 4.66 -14.82 10.19
C ASN A 340 5.59 -13.68 10.61
N PRO A 341 5.06 -12.47 10.88
CA PRO A 341 5.91 -11.30 11.08
C PRO A 341 6.92 -11.47 12.23
N GLY A 342 6.55 -12.22 13.29
CA GLY A 342 7.43 -12.51 14.42
C GLY A 342 8.51 -13.55 14.13
N MET A 343 8.47 -14.21 12.96
CA MET A 343 9.47 -15.19 12.51
C MET A 343 10.36 -14.64 11.39
N GLN A 344 10.06 -13.46 10.83
CA GLN A 344 10.93 -12.82 9.87
C GLN A 344 12.23 -12.39 10.60
N ALA A 345 13.38 -12.83 10.07
CA ALA A 345 14.67 -12.69 10.75
C ALA A 345 15.68 -11.81 9.98
N THR A 346 15.33 -11.35 8.78
CA THR A 346 16.19 -10.57 7.92
C THR A 346 15.44 -9.35 7.40
N MET A 347 16.13 -8.20 7.35
CA MET A 347 15.65 -7.02 6.64
C MET A 347 15.79 -7.21 5.11
N PRO A 348 14.91 -6.59 4.30
CA PRO A 348 13.76 -5.79 4.71
C PRO A 348 12.61 -6.64 5.26
N PHE A 349 11.75 -6.04 6.09
CA PHE A 349 10.47 -6.66 6.48
C PHE A 349 9.58 -6.85 5.24
N GLU A 350 8.99 -8.03 5.09
CA GLU A 350 8.05 -8.33 4.01
C GLU A 350 6.62 -8.32 4.56
N PRO A 351 5.81 -7.29 4.26
CA PRO A 351 4.43 -7.21 4.71
C PRO A 351 3.52 -8.15 3.90
N LEU A 352 2.24 -8.18 4.28
CA LEU A 352 1.22 -8.89 3.52
C LEU A 352 1.20 -8.34 2.09
N GLY A 353 1.25 -9.23 1.11
CA GLY A 353 1.23 -8.83 -0.30
C GLY A 353 0.60 -9.88 -1.19
N ILE A 354 0.31 -9.46 -2.43
CA ILE A 354 -0.37 -10.23 -3.45
C ILE A 354 0.63 -11.15 -4.14
N THR A 355 0.26 -12.42 -4.27
CA THR A 355 1.07 -13.44 -4.96
C THR A 355 0.48 -13.80 -6.32
N SER A 356 -0.84 -13.72 -6.46
CA SER A 356 -1.51 -13.93 -7.74
C SER A 356 -2.91 -13.31 -7.76
N GLY A 357 -3.45 -13.09 -8.96
CA GLY A 357 -4.84 -12.73 -9.19
C GLY A 357 -5.36 -13.44 -10.44
N LYS A 358 -6.60 -13.94 -10.40
CA LYS A 358 -7.26 -14.56 -11.57
C LYS A 358 -8.64 -13.98 -11.75
N PHE A 359 -8.91 -13.41 -12.92
CA PHE A 359 -10.11 -12.65 -13.21
C PHE A 359 -10.72 -13.04 -14.56
N ALA A 360 -12.04 -13.04 -14.63
CA ALA A 360 -12.81 -13.20 -15.85
C ALA A 360 -13.64 -11.95 -16.12
N LEU A 361 -13.64 -11.47 -17.36
CA LEU A 361 -14.58 -10.45 -17.82
C LEU A 361 -15.98 -11.05 -17.87
N VAL A 362 -16.96 -10.35 -17.31
CA VAL A 362 -18.37 -10.76 -17.29
C VAL A 362 -19.25 -9.70 -17.94
N ALA A 363 -20.47 -10.08 -18.31
CA ALA A 363 -21.45 -9.13 -18.84
C ALA A 363 -21.85 -8.12 -17.75
N ASN A 364 -22.04 -6.85 -18.14
CA ASN A 364 -22.27 -5.75 -17.20
C ASN A 364 -23.63 -5.83 -16.47
N ASP A 365 -24.59 -6.58 -17.02
CA ASP A 365 -25.93 -6.80 -16.47
C ASP A 365 -26.03 -8.08 -15.61
N LEU A 366 -24.93 -8.80 -15.45
CA LEU A 366 -24.90 -10.06 -14.70
C LEU A 366 -24.82 -9.81 -13.19
N ASP A 367 -25.64 -10.52 -12.42
CA ASP A 367 -25.48 -10.59 -10.97
C ASP A 367 -24.19 -11.37 -10.62
N THR A 368 -23.24 -10.67 -10.01
CA THR A 368 -21.92 -11.21 -9.70
C THR A 368 -21.87 -11.98 -8.37
N THR A 369 -22.95 -11.96 -7.58
CA THR A 369 -22.99 -12.58 -6.24
C THR A 369 -22.62 -14.07 -6.28
N GLY A 370 -23.30 -14.85 -7.12
CA GLY A 370 -23.02 -16.29 -7.28
C GLY A 370 -21.72 -16.60 -8.04
N LEU A 371 -21.08 -15.60 -8.64
CA LEU A 371 -19.73 -15.74 -9.21
C LEU A 371 -18.66 -15.53 -8.14
N MET A 372 -18.84 -14.54 -7.25
CA MET A 372 -17.92 -14.29 -6.13
C MET A 372 -17.79 -15.51 -5.21
N GLU A 373 -18.88 -16.23 -4.93
CA GLU A 373 -18.86 -17.45 -4.09
C GLU A 373 -17.96 -18.57 -4.64
N ARG A 374 -17.68 -18.56 -5.94
CA ARG A 374 -16.87 -19.58 -6.63
C ARG A 374 -15.57 -19.03 -7.20
N ALA A 375 -15.29 -17.74 -7.01
CA ALA A 375 -14.18 -17.07 -7.70
C ALA A 375 -12.81 -17.59 -7.25
N CYS A 376 -12.70 -18.13 -6.04
CA CYS A 376 -11.45 -18.68 -5.48
C CYS A 376 -11.33 -20.21 -5.57
N ASN A 377 -12.30 -20.90 -6.18
CA ASN A 377 -12.37 -22.37 -6.23
C ASN A 377 -11.91 -22.96 -7.58
#